data_AF-A0A8T3ZGK2-F1
#
_entry.id   AF-A0A8T3ZGK2-F1
#
_cell.length_a   1.000
_cell.length_b   1.000
_cell.length_c   1.000
_cell.angle_alpha   90.00
_cell.angle_beta   90.00
_cell.angle_gamma   90.00
#
_symmetry.space_group_name_H-M   'P 1'
#
loop_
_entity.id
_entity.type
_entity.pdbx_description
1 polymer ?
#
loop_
_entity_poly.entity_id
_entity_poly.type
_entity_poly.pdbx_seq_one_letter_code
_entity_poly.pdbx_strand_id
1 'polypeptide(L)'
;MKKNVDILVFSYNNENVIGACLDSISRQTYKNFTCTLVDDCSTDNTVSIARKKYPCKIEQIMYACSAAWIMRRSVIEKIGLFDDTYFYPHEDTDFCWRANLAGFHVIYNPDAVAYHRVGDSTKKMSDKVAFHVTKNRIRSMLKNYESKNIIKYLPLHLFLIGANIVVAGKGISKIKGLLWNIKNIEDTLNERNAVRKTRKRSDKELKSLFAGKII
;
A
#
# COMPACT_ATOMS: atom_id res chain seq x y z
N MET A 1 21.82 -20.72 7.02
CA MET A 1 20.42 -21.22 7.17
C MET A 1 19.52 -20.63 6.09
N LYS A 2 18.62 -21.41 5.49
CA LYS A 2 17.57 -20.88 4.60
C LYS A 2 16.59 -20.04 5.45
N LYS A 3 16.23 -18.83 5.00
CA LYS A 3 15.30 -17.96 5.73
C LYS A 3 13.88 -18.52 5.68
N ASN A 4 13.10 -18.39 6.74
CA ASN A 4 11.67 -18.70 6.67
C ASN A 4 10.92 -17.48 6.12
N VAL A 5 9.98 -17.69 5.22
CA VAL A 5 9.07 -16.65 4.69
C VAL A 5 7.66 -16.96 5.20
N ASP A 6 6.84 -15.96 5.49
CA ASP A 6 5.42 -16.17 5.78
C ASP A 6 4.63 -15.45 4.69
N ILE A 7 3.85 -16.19 3.89
CA ILE A 7 2.97 -15.65 2.86
C ILE A 7 1.57 -15.52 3.45
N LEU A 8 1.03 -14.32 3.46
CA LEU A 8 -0.34 -14.03 3.87
C LEU A 8 -1.19 -13.80 2.62
N VAL A 9 -2.25 -14.57 2.44
CA VAL A 9 -3.20 -14.41 1.34
C VAL A 9 -4.53 -13.93 1.96
N PHE A 10 -4.90 -12.68 1.74
CA PHE A 10 -6.19 -12.17 2.18
C PHE A 10 -7.25 -12.53 1.14
N SER A 11 -8.41 -13.05 1.56
CA SER A 11 -9.48 -13.46 0.64
C SER A 11 -10.87 -13.21 1.20
N TYR A 12 -11.81 -12.86 0.31
CA TYR A 12 -13.23 -12.73 0.60
C TYR A 12 -14.02 -13.15 -0.65
N ASN A 13 -14.81 -14.22 -0.56
CA ASN A 13 -15.68 -14.72 -1.63
C ASN A 13 -14.97 -14.90 -2.99
N ASN A 14 -13.84 -15.61 -3.01
CA ASN A 14 -12.98 -15.80 -4.18
C ASN A 14 -12.85 -17.27 -4.62
N GLU A 15 -13.86 -18.13 -4.40
CA GLU A 15 -13.78 -19.58 -4.70
C GLU A 15 -13.31 -19.87 -6.15
N ASN A 16 -13.66 -18.98 -7.08
CA ASN A 16 -13.35 -19.09 -8.51
C ASN A 16 -11.87 -18.88 -8.87
N VAL A 17 -11.08 -18.26 -8.00
CA VAL A 17 -9.68 -17.88 -8.30
C VAL A 17 -8.69 -18.33 -7.24
N ILE A 18 -9.17 -18.59 -6.03
CA ILE A 18 -8.33 -18.95 -4.89
C ILE A 18 -7.59 -20.29 -5.14
N GLY A 19 -8.18 -21.21 -5.90
CA GLY A 19 -7.54 -22.46 -6.38
C GLY A 19 -6.31 -22.22 -7.22
N ALA A 20 -6.49 -21.51 -8.33
CA ALA A 20 -5.38 -21.17 -9.20
C ALA A 20 -4.30 -20.35 -8.47
N CYS A 21 -4.71 -19.46 -7.55
CA CYS A 21 -3.79 -18.72 -6.70
C CYS A 21 -2.93 -19.66 -5.84
N LEU A 22 -3.53 -20.57 -5.09
CA LEU A 22 -2.80 -21.39 -4.12
C LEU A 22 -2.07 -22.56 -4.76
N ASP A 23 -2.52 -23.02 -5.92
CA ASP A 23 -1.78 -23.90 -6.82
C ASP A 23 -0.59 -23.19 -7.45
N SER A 24 -0.73 -21.93 -7.85
CA SER A 24 0.39 -21.11 -8.33
C SER A 24 1.39 -20.88 -7.21
N ILE A 25 0.88 -20.52 -6.03
CA ILE A 25 1.69 -20.46 -4.81
C ILE A 25 2.30 -21.85 -4.61
N SER A 26 1.64 -23.01 -4.83
CA SER A 26 2.15 -24.41 -4.68
C SER A 26 3.45 -24.77 -5.40
N ARG A 27 3.63 -24.26 -6.62
CA ARG A 27 4.50 -24.88 -7.64
C ARG A 27 5.94 -24.40 -7.64
N GLN A 28 6.16 -23.14 -7.95
CA GLN A 28 6.90 -22.18 -7.17
C GLN A 28 8.22 -22.75 -6.45
N THR A 29 9.44 -22.18 -6.64
CA THR A 29 10.76 -22.88 -6.60
C THR A 29 11.60 -23.01 -5.28
N TYR A 30 11.70 -22.01 -4.40
CA TYR A 30 12.21 -22.08 -3.01
C TYR A 30 11.40 -23.14 -2.25
N LYS A 31 11.83 -23.61 -1.09
CA LYS A 31 11.05 -24.61 -0.34
C LYS A 31 10.91 -24.34 1.18
N ASN A 32 11.28 -23.15 1.69
CA ASN A 32 11.17 -22.77 3.12
C ASN A 32 10.29 -21.52 3.49
N PHE A 33 8.98 -21.67 3.73
CA PHE A 33 7.99 -20.63 4.04
C PHE A 33 6.78 -21.14 4.83
N THR A 34 5.75 -20.35 5.05
CA THR A 34 4.40 -20.77 5.45
C THR A 34 3.40 -20.01 4.57
N CYS A 35 2.21 -20.59 4.34
CA CYS A 35 1.14 -19.91 3.61
C CYS A 35 -0.06 -19.88 4.54
N THR A 36 -0.50 -18.69 4.92
CA THR A 36 -1.66 -18.47 5.76
C THR A 36 -2.69 -17.73 4.93
N LEU A 37 -3.79 -18.41 4.61
CA LEU A 37 -4.98 -17.73 4.09
C LEU A 37 -5.64 -17.00 5.26
N VAL A 38 -5.80 -15.69 5.12
CA VAL A 38 -6.60 -14.84 6.00
C VAL A 38 -7.93 -14.60 5.30
N ASP A 39 -8.91 -15.40 5.68
CA ASP A 39 -10.26 -15.31 5.13
C ASP A 39 -11.07 -14.25 5.88
N ASP A 40 -11.62 -13.29 5.16
CA ASP A 40 -12.43 -12.18 5.69
C ASP A 40 -13.91 -12.58 5.78
N CYS A 41 -14.17 -13.75 6.40
CA CYS A 41 -15.52 -14.35 6.51
C CYS A 41 -16.18 -14.64 5.15
N SER A 42 -15.49 -15.34 4.27
CA SER A 42 -16.10 -15.81 3.01
C SER A 42 -17.28 -16.74 3.31
N THR A 43 -18.34 -16.58 2.52
CA THR A 43 -19.55 -17.42 2.57
C THR A 43 -19.54 -18.52 1.50
N ASP A 44 -18.49 -18.58 0.68
CA ASP A 44 -18.31 -19.51 -0.43
C ASP A 44 -17.19 -20.55 -0.15
N ASN A 45 -16.77 -21.34 -1.14
CA ASN A 45 -15.82 -22.44 -0.92
C ASN A 45 -14.35 -22.01 -0.75
N THR A 46 -14.07 -20.71 -0.57
CA THR A 46 -12.73 -20.12 -0.62
C THR A 46 -11.70 -20.77 0.31
N VAL A 47 -12.07 -21.02 1.56
CA VAL A 47 -11.16 -21.53 2.61
C VAL A 47 -10.61 -22.92 2.30
N SER A 48 -11.39 -23.74 1.60
CA SER A 48 -11.04 -25.15 1.36
C SER A 48 -9.83 -25.36 0.44
N ILE A 49 -9.40 -24.33 -0.28
CA ILE A 49 -8.59 -24.45 -1.48
C ILE A 49 -7.08 -24.09 -1.28
N ALA A 50 -6.66 -23.68 -0.07
CA ALA A 50 -5.51 -22.77 0.12
C ALA A 50 -4.13 -23.28 0.59
N ARG A 51 -3.49 -24.30 0.01
CA ARG A 51 -2.20 -24.82 0.54
C ARG A 51 -1.12 -25.18 -0.51
N LYS A 52 -0.15 -24.28 -0.82
CA LYS A 52 1.33 -24.53 -0.94
C LYS A 52 2.09 -23.40 -1.70
N LYS A 53 3.40 -23.55 -2.06
CA LYS A 53 4.51 -22.59 -1.96
C LYS A 53 5.62 -22.37 -3.11
N TYR A 54 6.18 -21.10 -3.38
CA TYR A 54 7.60 -20.54 -3.79
C TYR A 54 8.21 -19.75 -5.12
N PRO A 55 9.28 -18.90 -5.15
CA PRO A 55 9.60 -17.66 -5.92
C PRO A 55 10.42 -17.66 -7.27
N CYS A 56 10.84 -16.44 -7.76
CA CYS A 56 12.23 -15.95 -8.09
C CYS A 56 12.45 -14.38 -8.06
N LYS A 57 13.14 -13.62 -8.98
CA LYS A 57 14.23 -12.55 -8.79
C LYS A 57 14.02 -10.99 -9.08
N ILE A 58 14.80 -10.10 -8.43
CA ILE A 58 14.47 -8.77 -7.80
C ILE A 58 15.05 -7.45 -8.45
N GLU A 59 14.30 -6.32 -8.48
CA GLU A 59 14.60 -4.91 -8.97
C GLU A 59 13.96 -3.72 -8.19
N GLN A 60 14.68 -2.66 -7.77
CA GLN A 60 14.17 -1.64 -6.80
C GLN A 60 13.17 -0.61 -7.36
N ILE A 61 12.07 -0.34 -6.63
CA ILE A 61 11.01 0.62 -6.98
C ILE A 61 10.56 1.45 -5.75
N MET A 62 9.82 2.53 -6.00
CA MET A 62 9.26 3.36 -4.92
C MET A 62 7.95 2.77 -4.33
N TYR A 63 7.13 2.18 -5.18
CA TYR A 63 5.78 1.70 -4.83
C TYR A 63 5.48 0.44 -5.62
N ALA A 64 4.89 -0.56 -4.97
CA ALA A 64 4.22 -1.69 -5.61
C ALA A 64 2.78 -1.78 -5.07
N CYS A 65 1.87 -2.39 -5.80
CA CYS A 65 0.58 -2.80 -5.22
C CYS A 65 0.80 -3.92 -4.20
N SER A 66 0.14 -3.86 -3.04
CA SER A 66 0.31 -4.84 -1.96
C SER A 66 -0.29 -6.20 -2.24
N ALA A 67 -1.08 -6.34 -3.31
CA ALA A 67 -1.73 -7.58 -3.73
C ALA A 67 -0.77 -8.78 -3.83
N ALA A 68 0.54 -8.56 -4.02
CA ALA A 68 1.54 -9.62 -4.06
C ALA A 68 2.89 -9.22 -3.43
N TRP A 69 2.87 -8.58 -2.26
CA TRP A 69 4.11 -8.26 -1.55
C TRP A 69 4.71 -9.45 -0.81
N ILE A 70 6.04 -9.48 -0.78
CA ILE A 70 6.82 -10.23 0.19
C ILE A 70 7.69 -9.25 0.96
N MET A 71 7.69 -9.33 2.29
CA MET A 71 8.55 -8.50 3.12
C MET A 71 9.11 -9.28 4.30
N ARG A 72 10.23 -8.78 4.85
CA ARG A 72 10.76 -9.32 6.10
C ARG A 72 9.89 -8.85 7.26
N ARG A 73 9.63 -9.72 8.24
CA ARG A 73 8.98 -9.34 9.51
C ARG A 73 9.61 -8.10 10.15
N SER A 74 10.95 -8.00 10.08
CA SER A 74 11.72 -6.87 10.59
C SER A 74 11.33 -5.51 9.98
N VAL A 75 10.68 -5.49 8.80
CA VAL A 75 10.14 -4.25 8.23
C VAL A 75 8.97 -3.76 9.07
N ILE A 76 8.00 -4.62 9.34
CA ILE A 76 6.81 -4.32 10.15
C ILE A 76 7.21 -3.99 11.59
N GLU A 77 8.11 -4.77 12.19
CA GLU A 77 8.63 -4.48 13.54
C GLU A 77 9.32 -3.11 13.60
N LYS A 78 9.90 -2.65 12.48
CA LYS A 78 10.60 -1.37 12.42
C LYS A 78 9.68 -0.19 12.13
N ILE A 79 8.73 -0.32 11.20
CA ILE A 79 7.94 0.82 10.68
C ILE A 79 6.47 0.78 11.10
N GLY A 80 6.02 -0.28 11.75
CA GLY A 80 4.61 -0.54 12.07
C GLY A 80 3.84 -1.20 10.92
N LEU A 81 2.58 -1.55 11.19
CA LEU A 81 1.63 -2.11 10.22
C LEU A 81 1.11 -1.02 9.26
N PHE A 82 0.06 -1.34 8.49
CA PHE A 82 -0.73 -0.33 7.79
C PHE A 82 -1.42 0.60 8.78
N ASP A 83 -1.65 1.84 8.36
CA ASP A 83 -2.45 2.80 9.12
C ASP A 83 -3.92 2.44 8.92
N ASP A 84 -4.59 1.99 9.99
CA ASP A 84 -5.96 1.49 9.99
C ASP A 84 -7.01 2.55 9.64
N THR A 85 -6.63 3.83 9.64
CA THR A 85 -7.49 4.91 9.15
C THR A 85 -7.60 4.91 7.63
N TYR A 86 -6.71 4.20 6.92
CA TYR A 86 -6.76 4.05 5.47
C TYR A 86 -7.70 2.90 5.11
N PHE A 87 -8.72 3.21 4.30
CA PHE A 87 -9.60 2.21 3.70
C PHE A 87 -9.10 1.83 2.30
N TYR A 88 -9.36 2.68 1.31
CA TYR A 88 -8.84 2.59 -0.06
C TYR A 88 -9.03 3.94 -0.74
N PRO A 89 -8.08 4.47 -1.55
CA PRO A 89 -6.72 3.96 -1.84
C PRO A 89 -5.64 4.67 -1.00
N HIS A 90 -4.35 4.39 -1.29
CA HIS A 90 -3.10 4.98 -0.74
C HIS A 90 -2.47 4.25 0.47
N GLU A 91 -3.13 3.24 1.03
CA GLU A 91 -2.60 2.39 2.10
C GLU A 91 -1.24 1.77 1.72
N ASP A 92 -1.16 1.24 0.50
CA ASP A 92 0.07 0.65 -0.04
C ASP A 92 1.17 1.70 -0.28
N THR A 93 0.77 2.87 -0.79
CA THR A 93 1.68 3.97 -1.05
C THR A 93 2.30 4.49 0.25
N ASP A 94 1.49 4.70 1.28
CA ASP A 94 1.97 5.12 2.60
C ASP A 94 2.95 4.08 3.19
N PHE A 95 2.60 2.80 3.14
CA PHE A 95 3.45 1.73 3.66
C PHE A 95 4.80 1.66 2.94
N CYS A 96 4.79 1.64 1.60
CA CYS A 96 6.01 1.65 0.78
C CYS A 96 6.88 2.88 1.04
N TRP A 97 6.24 4.03 1.27
CA TRP A 97 6.95 5.27 1.55
C TRP A 97 7.62 5.23 2.91
N ARG A 98 6.93 4.79 3.96
CA ARG A 98 7.54 4.58 5.29
C ARG A 98 8.68 3.58 5.24
N ALA A 99 8.53 2.48 4.49
CA ALA A 99 9.58 1.47 4.32
C ALA A 99 10.83 2.07 3.66
N ASN A 100 10.66 2.79 2.55
CA ASN A 100 11.75 3.48 1.87
C ASN A 100 12.41 4.53 2.76
N LEU A 101 11.63 5.32 3.50
CA LEU A 101 12.14 6.31 4.45
C LEU A 101 12.97 5.66 5.55
N ALA A 102 12.56 4.51 6.08
CA ALA A 102 13.29 3.77 7.11
C ALA A 102 14.57 3.07 6.59
N GLY A 103 14.91 3.27 5.32
CA GLY A 103 16.10 2.71 4.68
C GLY A 103 15.91 1.30 4.12
N PHE A 104 14.68 0.78 4.10
CA PHE A 104 14.40 -0.46 3.37
C PHE A 104 14.29 -0.19 1.88
N HIS A 105 14.40 -1.26 1.10
CA HIS A 105 14.22 -1.20 -0.34
C HIS A 105 12.86 -1.82 -0.64
N VAL A 106 11.97 -1.08 -1.31
CA VAL A 106 10.79 -1.64 -1.95
C VAL A 106 11.21 -2.07 -3.34
N ILE A 107 10.84 -3.28 -3.75
CA ILE A 107 11.49 -3.94 -4.87
C ILE A 107 10.42 -4.64 -5.73
N TYR A 108 10.34 -4.26 -7.01
CA TYR A 108 9.64 -4.99 -8.05
C TYR A 108 10.45 -6.22 -8.43
N ASN A 109 9.83 -7.25 -8.93
CA ASN A 109 10.52 -8.48 -9.26
C ASN A 109 9.80 -9.04 -10.48
N PRO A 110 10.30 -8.78 -11.70
CA PRO A 110 9.58 -9.16 -12.92
C PRO A 110 9.39 -10.67 -13.04
N ASP A 111 10.26 -11.46 -12.40
CA ASP A 111 10.18 -12.91 -12.45
C ASP A 111 9.21 -13.50 -11.39
N ALA A 112 8.88 -12.73 -10.35
CA ALA A 112 7.87 -13.09 -9.35
C ALA A 112 6.49 -12.63 -9.82
N VAL A 113 5.96 -13.36 -10.80
CA VAL A 113 4.68 -13.03 -11.43
C VAL A 113 3.53 -13.52 -10.56
N ALA A 114 2.68 -12.58 -10.15
CA ALA A 114 1.36 -12.84 -9.60
C ALA A 114 0.30 -12.25 -10.55
N TYR A 115 -0.56 -13.10 -11.11
CA TYR A 115 -1.67 -12.64 -11.93
C TYR A 115 -2.79 -12.11 -11.03
N HIS A 116 -3.09 -10.82 -11.15
CA HIS A 116 -4.19 -10.18 -10.43
C HIS A 116 -5.35 -9.92 -11.39
N ARG A 117 -6.54 -10.45 -11.08
CA ARG A 117 -7.74 -10.16 -11.85
C ARG A 117 -8.27 -8.78 -11.46
N VAL A 118 -7.94 -7.77 -12.27
CA VAL A 118 -8.32 -6.37 -12.03
C VAL A 118 -9.79 -6.13 -12.43
N GLY A 119 -10.54 -5.38 -11.62
CA GLY A 119 -11.73 -4.66 -12.10
C GLY A 119 -13.09 -5.06 -11.55
N ASP A 120 -13.19 -5.95 -10.55
CA ASP A 120 -14.49 -6.30 -9.96
C ASP A 120 -15.01 -5.27 -8.95
N SER A 121 -14.12 -4.63 -8.18
CA SER A 121 -14.54 -3.80 -7.05
C SER A 121 -14.83 -2.32 -7.38
N THR A 122 -14.32 -1.78 -8.49
CA THR A 122 -14.33 -0.32 -8.77
C THR A 122 -14.48 0.03 -10.25
N LYS A 123 -15.69 -0.17 -10.82
CA LYS A 123 -16.02 0.30 -12.19
C LYS A 123 -16.31 1.81 -12.25
N LYS A 124 -16.66 2.46 -11.13
CA LYS A 124 -16.89 3.93 -11.02
C LYS A 124 -16.43 4.47 -9.67
N MET A 125 -15.98 5.72 -9.65
CA MET A 125 -15.60 6.46 -8.43
C MET A 125 -16.83 6.71 -7.54
N SER A 126 -16.90 6.04 -6.38
CA SER A 126 -17.96 6.27 -5.40
C SER A 126 -17.65 7.47 -4.49
N ASP A 127 -18.66 7.97 -3.77
CA ASP A 127 -18.48 9.03 -2.78
C ASP A 127 -17.51 8.64 -1.66
N LYS A 128 -17.59 7.38 -1.21
CA LYS A 128 -16.67 6.82 -0.21
C LYS A 128 -15.23 6.85 -0.73
N VAL A 129 -15.00 6.40 -1.97
CA VAL A 129 -13.66 6.42 -2.56
C VAL A 129 -13.15 7.86 -2.76
N ALA A 130 -13.99 8.78 -3.25
CA ALA A 130 -13.60 10.19 -3.41
C ALA A 130 -13.19 10.85 -2.08
N PHE A 131 -13.92 10.55 -0.99
CA PHE A 131 -13.56 10.98 0.36
C PHE A 131 -12.19 10.42 0.78
N HIS A 132 -11.98 9.11 0.66
CA HIS A 132 -10.75 8.47 1.10
C HIS A 132 -9.53 8.85 0.24
N VAL A 133 -9.69 9.06 -1.08
CA VAL A 133 -8.62 9.58 -1.95
C VAL A 133 -8.08 10.91 -1.43
N THR A 134 -8.98 11.87 -1.18
CA THR A 134 -8.59 13.19 -0.67
C THR A 134 -8.01 13.10 0.74
N LYS A 135 -8.69 12.35 1.62
CA LYS A 135 -8.26 12.15 3.02
C LYS A 135 -6.85 11.56 3.09
N ASN A 136 -6.65 10.41 2.45
CA ASN A 136 -5.45 9.60 2.56
C ASN A 136 -4.26 10.29 1.89
N ARG A 137 -4.47 10.95 0.74
CA ARG A 137 -3.39 11.71 0.06
C ARG A 137 -2.79 12.79 0.95
N ILE A 138 -3.62 13.65 1.56
CA ILE A 138 -3.14 14.72 2.43
C ILE A 138 -2.46 14.13 3.67
N ARG A 139 -3.06 13.10 4.28
CA ARG A 139 -2.48 12.42 5.44
C ARG A 139 -1.10 11.82 5.11
N SER A 140 -0.94 11.11 3.99
CA SER A 140 0.35 10.55 3.58
C SER A 140 1.41 11.63 3.38
N MET A 141 1.05 12.78 2.78
CA MET A 141 1.97 13.91 2.62
C MET A 141 2.43 14.46 3.97
N LEU A 142 1.48 14.69 4.88
CA LEU A 142 1.75 15.22 6.21
C LEU A 142 2.55 14.24 7.07
N LYS A 143 2.28 12.93 6.96
CA LYS A 143 3.05 11.88 7.64
C LYS A 143 4.47 11.77 7.11
N ASN A 144 4.64 11.72 5.79
CA ASN A 144 5.85 11.18 5.18
C ASN A 144 6.80 12.21 4.56
N TYR A 145 6.41 13.44 4.23
CA TYR A 145 7.38 14.43 3.72
C TYR A 145 8.21 15.07 4.83
N GLU A 146 9.45 15.47 4.55
CA GLU A 146 10.18 16.45 5.35
C GLU A 146 9.39 17.77 5.41
N SER A 147 9.48 18.50 6.53
CA SER A 147 8.64 19.70 6.73
C SER A 147 8.79 20.74 5.61
N LYS A 148 10.00 20.94 5.10
CA LYS A 148 10.28 21.81 3.95
C LYS A 148 9.50 21.41 2.69
N ASN A 149 9.32 20.10 2.46
CA ASN A 149 8.61 19.57 1.30
C ASN A 149 7.09 19.59 1.52
N ILE A 150 6.61 19.49 2.77
CA ILE A 150 5.20 19.77 3.07
C ILE A 150 4.87 21.21 2.68
N ILE A 151 5.64 22.18 3.17
CA ILE A 151 5.41 23.61 2.87
C ILE A 151 5.46 23.86 1.36
N LYS A 152 6.38 23.20 0.64
CA LYS A 152 6.53 23.33 -0.80
C LYS A 152 5.38 22.71 -1.61
N TYR A 153 4.95 21.49 -1.29
CA TYR A 153 4.05 20.71 -2.15
C TYR A 153 2.59 20.74 -1.69
N LEU A 154 2.31 20.91 -0.40
CA LEU A 154 0.95 20.91 0.13
C LEU A 154 0.06 22.00 -0.51
N PRO A 155 0.50 23.26 -0.70
CA PRO A 155 -0.32 24.28 -1.33
C PRO A 155 -0.75 23.90 -2.75
N LEU A 156 0.18 23.36 -3.54
CA LEU A 156 -0.11 22.89 -4.90
C LEU A 156 -1.13 21.75 -4.89
N HIS A 157 -0.98 20.77 -3.99
CA HIS A 157 -1.93 19.67 -3.89
C HIS A 157 -3.32 20.14 -3.43
N LEU A 158 -3.41 21.07 -2.48
CA LEU A 158 -4.68 21.67 -2.05
C LEU A 158 -5.35 22.43 -3.21
N PHE A 159 -4.56 23.20 -3.98
CA PHE A 159 -5.05 23.87 -5.19
C PHE A 159 -5.61 22.87 -6.20
N LEU A 160 -4.88 21.79 -6.50
CA LEU A 160 -5.33 20.75 -7.44
C LEU A 160 -6.59 20.02 -6.95
N ILE A 161 -6.70 19.76 -5.64
CA ILE A 161 -7.91 19.19 -5.04
C ILE A 161 -9.08 20.17 -5.15
N GLY A 162 -8.84 21.47 -4.90
CA GLY A 162 -9.82 22.54 -5.06
C GLY A 162 -10.35 22.63 -6.49
N ALA A 163 -9.46 22.65 -7.48
CA ALA A 163 -9.84 22.59 -8.89
C ALA A 163 -10.67 21.32 -9.18
N ASN A 164 -10.23 20.16 -8.67
CA ASN A 164 -10.91 18.88 -8.87
C ASN A 164 -12.29 18.79 -8.19
N ILE A 165 -12.52 19.53 -7.10
CA ILE A 165 -13.83 19.68 -6.45
C ILE A 165 -14.83 20.36 -7.40
N VAL A 166 -14.36 21.36 -8.14
CA VAL A 166 -15.19 22.14 -9.09
C VAL A 166 -15.46 21.35 -10.36
N VAL A 167 -14.45 20.68 -10.93
CA VAL A 167 -14.55 20.12 -12.30
C VAL A 167 -14.91 18.64 -12.38
N ALA A 168 -14.67 17.84 -11.34
CA ALA A 168 -14.73 16.37 -11.43
C ALA A 168 -15.79 15.72 -10.53
N GLY A 169 -16.81 16.49 -10.09
CA GLY A 169 -17.92 16.00 -9.26
C GLY A 169 -17.49 15.53 -7.86
N LYS A 170 -18.47 15.06 -7.06
CA LYS A 170 -18.26 14.56 -5.68
C LYS A 170 -17.55 15.55 -4.73
N GLY A 171 -17.74 16.85 -4.97
CA GLY A 171 -17.07 17.92 -4.22
C GLY A 171 -17.28 17.85 -2.71
N ILE A 172 -18.50 17.54 -2.26
CA ILE A 172 -18.81 17.39 -0.83
C ILE A 172 -17.94 16.30 -0.18
N SER A 173 -17.80 15.14 -0.82
CA SER A 173 -17.00 14.02 -0.32
C SER A 173 -15.52 14.39 -0.21
N LYS A 174 -14.99 15.12 -1.19
CA LYS A 174 -13.61 15.65 -1.19
C LYS A 174 -13.40 16.69 -0.09
N ILE A 175 -14.34 17.63 0.09
CA ILE A 175 -14.32 18.63 1.19
C ILE A 175 -14.33 17.91 2.54
N LYS A 176 -15.18 16.90 2.73
CA LYS A 176 -15.18 16.07 3.95
C LYS A 176 -13.80 15.43 4.19
N GLY A 177 -13.12 14.97 3.14
CA GLY A 177 -11.76 14.42 3.24
C GLY A 177 -10.72 15.45 3.69
N LEU A 178 -10.83 16.70 3.23
CA LEU A 178 -9.99 17.81 3.72
C LEU A 178 -10.28 18.13 5.19
N LEU A 179 -11.55 18.27 5.55
CA LEU A 179 -11.97 18.56 6.92
C LEU A 179 -11.55 17.45 7.90
N TRP A 180 -11.54 16.20 7.46
CA TRP A 180 -11.06 15.09 8.26
C TRP A 180 -9.59 15.28 8.67
N ASN A 181 -8.73 15.77 7.76
CA ASN A 181 -7.31 16.01 8.06
C ASN A 181 -7.11 17.13 9.08
N ILE A 182 -8.00 18.14 9.08
CA ILE A 182 -7.99 19.21 10.09
C ILE A 182 -8.42 18.62 11.45
N LYS A 183 -9.52 17.87 11.47
CA LYS A 183 -10.06 17.26 12.69
C LYS A 183 -9.16 16.21 13.33
N ASN A 184 -8.35 15.52 12.54
CA ASN A 184 -7.48 14.41 12.98
C ASN A 184 -5.99 14.76 12.83
N ILE A 185 -5.65 16.05 12.96
CA ILE A 185 -4.28 16.52 12.77
C ILE A 185 -3.35 16.00 13.88
N GLU A 186 -3.82 15.92 15.13
CA GLU A 186 -3.03 15.42 16.25
C GLU A 186 -2.58 13.97 16.02
N ASP A 187 -3.52 13.11 15.66
CA ASP A 187 -3.24 11.72 15.28
C ASP A 187 -2.26 11.65 14.08
N THR A 188 -2.46 12.50 13.06
CA THR A 188 -1.54 12.62 11.92
C THR A 188 -0.12 13.02 12.35
N LEU A 189 0.01 13.91 13.35
CA LEU A 189 1.29 14.36 13.88
C LEU A 189 1.97 13.27 14.74
N ASN A 190 1.19 12.47 15.48
CA ASN A 190 1.70 11.32 16.22
C ASN A 190 2.29 10.28 15.26
N GLU A 191 1.56 9.95 14.21
CA GLU A 191 2.03 9.08 13.13
C GLU A 191 3.27 9.65 12.43
N ARG A 192 3.29 10.95 12.14
CA ARG A 192 4.46 11.65 11.59
C ARG A 192 5.69 11.48 12.49
N ASN A 193 5.53 11.60 13.79
CA ASN A 193 6.62 11.42 14.74
C ASN A 193 7.14 9.98 14.75
N ALA A 194 6.26 8.97 14.64
CA ALA A 194 6.68 7.58 14.48
C ALA A 194 7.50 7.37 13.19
N VAL A 195 7.07 7.95 12.06
CA VAL A 195 7.83 7.91 10.80
C VAL A 195 9.18 8.60 10.93
N ARG A 196 9.25 9.76 11.60
CA ARG A 196 10.51 10.48 11.81
C ARG A 196 11.52 9.70 12.64
N LYS A 197 11.07 8.97 13.67
CA LYS A 197 11.96 8.13 14.52
C LYS A 197 12.64 7.02 13.74
N THR A 198 12.01 6.53 12.67
CA THR A 198 12.53 5.42 11.87
C THR A 198 13.25 5.88 10.61
N ARG A 199 13.04 7.13 10.18
CA ARG A 199 13.60 7.72 8.96
C ARG A 199 15.14 7.66 8.95
N LYS A 200 15.67 7.14 7.85
CA LYS A 200 17.08 7.12 7.47
C LYS A 200 17.35 7.84 6.14
N ARG A 201 16.34 8.03 5.28
CA ARG A 201 16.48 8.70 3.98
C ARG A 201 15.74 10.03 3.94
N SER A 202 16.35 11.01 3.30
CA SER A 202 15.73 12.29 2.94
C SER A 202 14.79 12.14 1.74
N ASP A 203 13.90 13.11 1.55
CA ASP A 203 13.01 13.09 0.38
C ASP A 203 13.78 13.28 -0.94
N LYS A 204 14.96 13.93 -0.88
CA LYS A 204 15.85 14.09 -2.04
C LYS A 204 16.40 12.73 -2.48
N GLU A 205 16.81 11.88 -1.55
CA GLU A 205 17.26 10.52 -1.84
C GLU A 205 16.14 9.64 -2.39
N LEU A 206 14.90 9.81 -1.94
CA LEU A 206 13.77 9.08 -2.52
C LEU A 206 13.38 9.59 -3.91
N LYS A 207 13.67 10.85 -4.25
CA LYS A 207 13.33 11.44 -5.56
C LYS A 207 13.92 10.65 -6.74
N SER A 208 15.10 10.04 -6.58
CA SER A 208 15.71 9.19 -7.61
C SER A 208 14.92 7.91 -7.88
N LEU A 209 14.14 7.41 -6.90
CA LEU A 209 13.28 6.25 -7.06
C LEU A 209 12.01 6.55 -7.87
N PHE A 210 11.62 7.82 -7.98
CA PHE A 210 10.54 8.26 -8.87
C PHE A 210 11.01 8.40 -10.33
N ALA A 211 12.33 8.47 -10.55
CA ALA A 211 12.94 8.60 -11.86
C ALA A 211 13.28 7.23 -12.48
N GLY A 212 12.60 6.16 -12.05
CA GLY A 212 12.75 4.84 -12.66
C GLY A 212 12.63 4.98 -14.17
N LYS A 213 13.71 4.64 -14.89
CA LYS A 213 13.69 4.56 -16.35
C LYS A 213 12.52 3.64 -16.70
N ILE A 214 11.50 4.23 -17.31
CA ILE A 214 10.50 3.47 -18.05
C ILE A 214 11.31 2.83 -19.17
N ILE A 215 11.62 1.53 -19.03
CA ILE A 215 12.08 0.71 -20.14
C ILE A 215 10.86 0.44 -21.01
#